data_AF-V5AEB1-F1
#
_entry.id   AF-V5AEB1-F1
#
_cell.length_a   1.000
_cell.length_b   1.000
_cell.length_c   1.000
_cell.angle_alpha   90.00
_cell.angle_beta   90.00
_cell.angle_gamma   90.00
#
_symmetry.space_group_name_H-M   'P 1'
#
loop_
_entity.id
_entity.type
_entity.pdbx_description
1 polymer ?
#
loop_
_entity_poly.entity_id
_entity_poly.type
_entity_poly.pdbx_seq_one_letter_code
_entity_poly.pdbx_strand_id
1 'polypeptide(L)'
;MTTDNAQGPHADTPEPEVLAGVRSLRDLDREINEPITELGKRYMAFVAMTVVASIFFLFVSDEYPSWFPPNSVQLFVVELFIFCIFTLDFILRLAVIKPNNWRSCLLLLCDALAIVPSAMVVLVFVGLVPAAHLELLVLLRLFRLMRVVKLLRVSTSITAVFGASVFSLVFGAMAAHLGLRVLFVEIGRVTAFDVYTFFDRPVLMLAVSAVGYVFGIALAITFGIVKRKQMEITEMHRTALDALQAVEYDCQTVLKEGLEQSQVNGRHPDFDGWRVQLAHYLQEELSYEAMKASTTTLLHNIRDVVHTRPSMDVPFHAVLTQRMSAFLTKTQVCFHPAFYAWLRRIANLYFVLVMLAAPGLTGLGVQLLVIFVFQGLVVIIDDMDHSVDKAVTIFNAKILEM
;
A
#
# COMPACT_ATOMS: atom_id res chain seq x y z
N MET A 1 -18.26 44.90 52.09
CA MET A 1 -17.00 45.55 51.64
C MET A 1 -16.27 44.54 50.76
N THR A 2 -16.71 44.28 49.53
CA THR A 2 -16.48 45.05 48.28
C THR A 2 -15.02 45.50 48.09
N THR A 3 -14.27 44.73 47.31
CA THR A 3 -13.27 45.25 46.36
C THR A 3 -13.29 44.40 45.10
N ASP A 4 -14.13 44.80 44.15
CA ASP A 4 -13.87 44.67 42.72
C ASP A 4 -12.61 45.47 42.38
N ASN A 5 -11.70 44.94 41.55
CA ASN A 5 -11.60 45.40 40.14
C ASN A 5 -10.37 44.88 39.39
N ALA A 6 -10.62 44.66 38.10
CA ALA A 6 -9.72 44.78 36.94
C ALA A 6 -8.81 43.61 36.57
N GLN A 7 -9.43 42.57 35.99
CA GLN A 7 -8.85 41.78 34.89
C GLN A 7 -8.73 42.69 33.65
N GLY A 8 -7.50 43.03 33.28
CA GLY A 8 -7.18 43.68 32.00
C GLY A 8 -7.25 42.66 30.85
N PRO A 9 -7.54 43.10 29.62
CA PRO A 9 -7.62 42.21 28.47
C PRO A 9 -6.21 41.72 28.12
N HIS A 10 -6.04 40.40 28.02
CA HIS A 10 -4.85 39.80 27.43
C HIS A 10 -4.71 40.33 26.00
N ALA A 11 -3.69 41.16 25.79
CA ALA A 11 -3.28 41.61 24.47
C ALA A 11 -2.83 40.40 23.66
N ASP A 12 -3.50 40.15 22.53
CA ASP A 12 -2.99 39.33 21.44
C ASP A 12 -1.66 39.92 20.97
N THR A 13 -0.56 39.37 21.48
CA THR A 13 0.76 39.60 20.91
C THR A 13 0.79 38.99 19.51
N PRO A 14 1.09 39.76 18.45
CA PRO A 14 1.21 39.22 17.11
C PRO A 14 2.33 38.18 17.11
N GLU A 15 2.00 36.93 16.74
CA GLU A 15 3.03 35.92 16.49
C GLU A 15 4.01 36.50 15.46
N PRO A 16 5.32 36.51 15.72
CA PRO A 16 6.29 37.10 14.80
C PRO A 16 6.20 36.38 13.45
N GLU A 17 6.06 37.14 12.35
CA GLU A 17 5.84 36.64 10.98
C GLU A 17 6.83 35.53 10.56
N VAL A 18 8.03 35.53 11.15
CA VAL A 18 9.07 34.50 10.95
C VAL A 18 8.62 33.12 11.44
N LEU A 19 7.92 33.05 12.58
CA LEU A 19 7.37 31.80 13.12
C LEU A 19 6.20 31.28 12.27
N ALA A 20 5.38 32.18 11.72
CA ALA A 20 4.30 31.82 10.80
C ALA A 20 4.86 31.27 9.47
N GLY A 21 5.91 31.87 8.92
CA GLY A 21 6.58 31.37 7.70
C GLY A 21 7.23 30.00 7.88
N VAL A 22 7.89 29.76 9.03
CA VAL A 22 8.50 28.45 9.33
C VAL A 22 7.46 27.37 9.59
N ARG A 23 6.31 27.71 10.20
CA ARG A 23 5.17 26.77 10.33
C ARG A 23 4.55 26.45 8.97
N SER A 24 4.28 27.46 8.15
CA SER A 24 3.75 27.28 6.79
C SER A 24 4.64 26.38 5.91
N LEU A 25 5.97 26.53 5.99
CA LEU A 25 6.90 25.66 5.26
C LEU A 25 6.95 24.22 5.82
N ARG A 26 6.78 24.04 7.13
CA ARG A 26 6.68 22.70 7.75
C ARG A 26 5.38 22.00 7.39
N ASP A 27 4.28 22.74 7.35
CA ASP A 27 2.98 22.23 6.94
C ASP A 27 3.00 21.86 5.45
N LEU A 28 3.69 22.65 4.62
CA LEU A 28 3.92 22.35 3.21
C LEU A 28 4.83 21.11 3.01
N ASP A 29 5.88 20.94 3.81
CA ASP A 29 6.74 19.72 3.83
C ASP A 29 5.95 18.47 4.15
N ARG A 30 5.09 18.57 5.17
CA ARG A 30 4.22 17.47 5.56
C ARG A 30 3.25 17.16 4.43
N GLU A 31 2.59 18.16 3.86
CA GLU A 31 1.57 17.96 2.83
C GLU A 31 2.12 17.43 1.50
N ILE A 32 3.35 17.78 1.13
CA ILE A 32 4.01 17.28 -0.10
C ILE A 32 4.45 15.82 0.03
N ASN A 33 4.84 15.38 1.23
CA ASN A 33 5.34 14.02 1.45
C ASN A 33 4.25 13.06 1.93
N GLU A 34 3.32 13.56 2.73
CA GLU A 34 2.19 12.85 3.34
C GLU A 34 0.92 13.71 3.18
N PRO A 35 0.23 13.62 2.02
CA PRO A 35 -0.93 14.47 1.74
C PRO A 35 -2.11 14.10 2.66
N ILE A 36 -2.44 14.97 3.61
CA ILE A 36 -3.58 14.79 4.52
C ILE A 36 -4.79 15.60 4.02
N THR A 37 -4.55 16.78 3.46
CA THR A 37 -5.61 17.64 2.94
C THR A 37 -6.08 17.23 1.54
N GLU A 38 -7.32 17.59 1.21
CA GLU A 38 -7.89 17.36 -0.13
C GLU A 38 -7.09 18.07 -1.24
N LEU A 39 -6.48 19.22 -0.95
CA LEU A 39 -5.65 19.93 -1.92
C LEU A 39 -4.31 19.22 -2.18
N GLY A 40 -3.64 18.73 -1.13
CA GLY A 40 -2.41 17.94 -1.28
C GLY A 40 -2.64 16.64 -2.01
N LYS A 41 -3.77 15.95 -1.73
CA LYS A 41 -4.16 14.73 -2.48
C LYS A 41 -4.38 15.01 -3.97
N ARG A 42 -5.09 16.08 -4.31
CA ARG A 42 -5.31 16.50 -5.72
C ARG A 42 -4.00 16.87 -6.42
N TYR A 43 -3.13 17.62 -5.74
CA TYR A 43 -1.80 17.95 -6.24
C TYR A 43 -0.98 16.69 -6.51
N MET A 44 -0.92 15.77 -5.55
CA MET A 44 -0.14 14.54 -5.66
C MET A 44 -0.67 13.64 -6.78
N ALA A 45 -1.99 13.50 -6.90
CA ALA A 45 -2.63 12.79 -8.01
C ALA A 45 -2.30 13.44 -9.37
N PHE A 46 -2.35 14.76 -9.46
CA PHE A 46 -2.03 15.48 -10.68
C PHE A 46 -0.56 15.29 -11.10
N VAL A 47 0.38 15.38 -10.15
CA VAL A 47 1.80 15.10 -10.40
C VAL A 47 2.00 13.64 -10.81
N ALA A 48 1.36 12.68 -10.12
CA ALA A 48 1.41 11.27 -10.46
C ALA A 48 0.95 11.00 -11.89
N MET A 49 -0.22 11.54 -12.26
CA MET A 49 -0.78 11.42 -13.61
C MET A 49 0.13 12.05 -14.65
N THR A 50 0.72 13.21 -14.35
CA THR A 50 1.68 13.86 -15.27
C THR A 50 2.93 13.01 -15.47
N VAL A 51 3.47 12.40 -14.40
CA VAL A 51 4.63 11.51 -14.49
C VAL A 51 4.29 10.28 -15.35
N VAL A 52 3.16 9.62 -15.09
CA VAL A 52 2.70 8.47 -15.88
C VAL A 52 2.51 8.88 -17.35
N ALA A 53 1.79 9.97 -17.62
CA ALA A 53 1.59 10.48 -18.97
C ALA A 53 2.92 10.80 -19.68
N SER A 54 3.89 11.37 -18.97
CA SER A 54 5.22 11.68 -19.52
C SER A 54 6.02 10.43 -19.91
N ILE A 55 5.83 9.32 -19.19
CA ILE A 55 6.46 8.04 -19.50
C ILE A 55 5.74 7.37 -20.68
N PHE A 56 4.40 7.37 -20.69
CA PHE A 56 3.63 6.88 -21.84
C PHE A 56 3.97 7.65 -23.13
N PHE A 57 4.10 8.98 -23.02
CA PHE A 57 4.51 9.83 -24.14
C PHE A 57 5.87 9.41 -24.71
N LEU A 58 6.82 8.97 -23.87
CA LEU A 58 8.11 8.44 -24.32
C LEU A 58 7.90 7.26 -25.27
N PHE A 59 7.10 6.26 -24.86
CA PHE A 59 6.81 5.08 -25.68
C PHE A 59 6.08 5.45 -26.98
N VAL A 60 5.09 6.35 -26.92
CA VAL A 60 4.36 6.80 -28.11
C VAL A 60 5.30 7.51 -29.09
N SER A 61 6.18 8.39 -28.60
CA SER A 61 7.15 9.11 -29.43
C SER A 61 8.21 8.19 -30.05
N ASP A 62 8.50 7.07 -29.42
CA ASP A 62 9.43 6.05 -29.91
C ASP A 62 8.78 5.18 -30.98
N GLU A 63 7.56 4.69 -30.74
CA GLU A 63 6.89 3.75 -31.63
C GLU A 63 6.23 4.42 -32.84
N TYR A 64 5.80 5.67 -32.71
CA TYR A 64 5.22 6.46 -33.80
C TYR A 64 5.99 7.76 -34.07
N PRO A 65 7.22 7.70 -34.62
CA PRO A 65 8.02 8.89 -34.90
C PRO A 65 7.36 9.87 -35.89
N SER A 66 6.47 9.39 -36.75
CA SER A 66 5.73 10.21 -37.71
C SER A 66 4.70 11.14 -37.06
N TRP A 67 4.19 10.78 -35.88
CA TRP A 67 3.25 11.61 -35.12
C TRP A 67 3.96 12.72 -34.36
N PHE A 68 5.24 12.51 -34.02
CA PHE A 68 6.07 13.52 -33.34
C PHE A 68 7.44 13.66 -34.01
N PRO A 69 7.50 14.24 -35.22
CA PRO A 69 8.77 14.45 -35.90
C PRO A 69 9.70 15.33 -35.05
N PRO A 70 11.03 15.09 -35.09
CA PRO A 70 11.98 15.96 -34.42
C PRO A 70 11.81 17.40 -34.94
N ASN A 71 11.79 18.36 -34.01
CA ASN A 71 11.54 19.78 -34.28
C ASN A 71 10.10 20.15 -34.71
N SER A 72 9.12 19.27 -34.47
CA SER A 72 7.70 19.58 -34.69
C SER A 72 7.11 20.44 -33.57
N VAL A 73 6.15 21.30 -33.93
CA VAL A 73 5.37 22.10 -32.97
C VAL A 73 4.64 21.22 -31.96
N GLN A 74 4.16 20.04 -32.39
CA GLN A 74 3.44 19.09 -31.53
C GLN A 74 4.34 18.53 -30.42
N LEU A 75 5.55 18.09 -30.77
CA LEU A 75 6.55 17.63 -29.79
C LEU A 75 6.91 18.75 -28.80
N PHE A 76 7.09 19.97 -29.30
CA PHE A 76 7.38 21.15 -28.47
C PHE A 76 6.29 21.43 -27.45
N VAL A 77 5.02 21.48 -27.87
CA VAL A 77 3.90 21.80 -26.97
C VAL A 77 3.79 20.78 -25.83
N VAL A 78 3.93 19.48 -26.13
CA VAL A 78 3.83 18.42 -25.11
C VAL A 78 5.03 18.46 -24.15
N GLU A 79 6.26 18.60 -24.65
CA GLU A 79 7.45 18.69 -23.79
C GLU A 79 7.47 19.98 -22.97
N LEU A 80 6.96 21.11 -23.50
CA LEU A 80 6.79 22.36 -22.77
C LEU A 80 5.80 22.19 -21.61
N PHE A 81 4.68 21.53 -21.84
CA PHE A 81 3.68 21.25 -20.79
C PHE A 81 4.28 20.40 -19.66
N ILE A 82 4.98 19.31 -20.00
CA ILE A 82 5.67 18.44 -19.03
C ILE A 82 6.74 19.24 -18.28
N PHE A 83 7.54 20.03 -18.99
CA PHE A 83 8.58 20.88 -18.42
C PHE A 83 8.02 21.85 -17.39
N CYS A 84 6.93 22.56 -17.70
CA CYS A 84 6.30 23.50 -16.78
C CYS A 84 5.85 22.82 -15.48
N ILE A 85 5.15 21.69 -15.56
CA ILE A 85 4.65 20.98 -14.37
C ILE A 85 5.80 20.45 -13.53
N PHE A 86 6.80 19.82 -14.15
CA PHE A 86 7.93 19.27 -13.39
C PHE A 86 8.80 20.36 -12.78
N THR A 87 8.96 21.49 -13.45
CA THR A 87 9.67 22.65 -12.90
C THR A 87 8.92 23.22 -11.70
N LEU A 88 7.59 23.33 -11.77
CA LEU A 88 6.78 23.79 -10.65
C LEU A 88 6.89 22.82 -9.44
N ASP A 89 6.77 21.51 -9.66
CA ASP A 89 6.96 20.51 -8.59
C ASP A 89 8.39 20.54 -8.02
N PHE A 90 9.41 20.76 -8.86
CA PHE A 90 10.79 20.91 -8.41
C PHE A 90 11.00 22.17 -7.55
N ILE A 91 10.45 23.32 -7.95
CA ILE A 91 10.54 24.57 -7.17
C ILE A 91 9.85 24.40 -5.82
N LEU A 92 8.65 23.80 -5.79
CA LEU A 92 7.94 23.53 -4.55
C LEU A 92 8.77 22.65 -3.60
N ARG A 93 9.43 21.61 -4.12
CA ARG A 93 10.29 20.74 -3.31
C ARG A 93 11.59 21.40 -2.88
N LEU A 94 12.18 22.22 -3.73
CA LEU A 94 13.37 23.00 -3.42
C LEU A 94 13.09 24.01 -2.29
N ALA A 95 11.92 24.63 -2.28
CA ALA A 95 11.53 25.59 -1.23
C ALA A 95 11.41 24.96 0.16
N VAL A 96 11.21 23.64 0.22
CA VAL A 96 10.82 22.92 1.44
C VAL A 96 11.93 22.00 1.96
N ILE A 97 12.99 21.80 1.17
CA ILE A 97 14.04 20.85 1.50
C ILE A 97 14.82 21.23 2.77
N LYS A 98 15.04 20.23 3.63
CA LYS A 98 15.95 20.34 4.78
C LYS A 98 17.36 19.89 4.33
N PRO A 99 18.37 20.78 4.33
CA PRO A 99 19.70 20.47 3.78
C PRO A 99 20.44 19.36 4.54
N ASN A 100 20.01 19.03 5.76
CA ASN A 100 20.63 18.00 6.59
C ASN A 100 20.26 16.56 6.16
N ASN A 101 19.26 16.37 5.29
CA ASN A 101 18.85 15.04 4.84
C ASN A 101 19.43 14.70 3.46
N TRP A 102 20.48 13.87 3.43
CA TRP A 102 21.17 13.49 2.20
C TRP A 102 20.25 12.79 1.19
N ARG A 103 19.28 11.98 1.65
CA ARG A 103 18.33 11.27 0.79
C ARG A 103 17.41 12.23 0.05
N SER A 104 16.91 13.26 0.75
CA SER A 104 16.10 14.31 0.15
C SER A 104 16.89 15.10 -0.90
N CYS A 105 18.17 15.36 -0.64
CA CYS A 105 19.05 16.02 -1.60
C CYS A 105 19.25 15.19 -2.87
N LEU A 106 19.46 13.87 -2.74
CA LEU A 106 19.53 12.99 -3.91
C LEU A 106 18.23 12.97 -4.72
N LEU A 107 17.07 12.86 -4.05
CA LEU A 107 15.79 12.85 -4.74
C LEU A 107 15.51 14.17 -5.47
N LEU A 108 15.95 15.29 -4.90
CA LEU A 108 15.88 16.60 -5.54
C LEU A 108 16.81 16.69 -6.76
N LEU A 109 18.02 16.12 -6.68
CA LEU A 109 18.92 16.00 -7.82
C LEU A 109 18.28 15.14 -8.94
N CYS A 110 17.64 14.03 -8.59
CA CYS A 110 16.89 13.22 -9.56
C CYS A 110 15.76 14.02 -10.21
N ASP A 111 14.99 14.82 -9.45
CA ASP A 111 13.96 15.69 -10.01
C ASP A 111 14.55 16.72 -10.99
N ALA A 112 15.69 17.34 -10.64
CA ALA A 112 16.39 18.26 -11.53
C ALA A 112 16.81 17.58 -12.84
N LEU A 113 17.43 16.40 -12.73
CA LEU A 113 17.84 15.61 -13.90
C LEU A 113 16.65 15.14 -14.75
N ALA A 114 15.47 14.88 -14.16
CA ALA A 114 14.26 14.50 -14.89
C ALA A 114 13.72 15.63 -15.79
N ILE A 115 14.02 16.89 -15.47
CA ILE A 115 13.58 18.09 -16.19
C ILE A 115 14.50 18.41 -17.37
N VAL A 116 15.80 18.13 -17.24
CA VAL A 116 16.84 18.46 -18.24
C VAL A 116 16.47 18.04 -19.67
N PRO A 117 15.96 16.81 -19.93
CA PRO A 117 15.62 16.40 -21.29
C PRO A 117 14.54 17.29 -21.94
N SER A 118 13.50 17.65 -21.19
CA SER A 118 12.40 18.50 -21.69
C SER A 118 12.87 19.94 -21.91
N ALA A 119 13.67 20.47 -20.97
CA ALA A 119 14.28 21.79 -21.11
C ALA A 119 15.09 21.89 -22.40
N MET A 120 15.90 20.89 -22.72
CA MET A 120 16.74 20.91 -23.92
C MET A 120 15.93 20.87 -25.21
N VAL A 121 14.82 20.11 -25.26
CA VAL A 121 13.91 20.12 -26.42
C VAL A 121 13.30 21.51 -26.61
N VAL A 122 12.86 22.16 -25.53
CA VAL A 122 12.32 23.53 -25.54
C VAL A 122 13.38 24.54 -26.02
N LEU A 123 14.61 24.47 -25.50
CA LEU A 123 15.70 25.39 -25.85
C LEU A 123 16.13 25.28 -27.32
N VAL A 124 16.18 24.05 -27.85
CA VAL A 124 16.51 23.81 -29.27
C VAL A 124 15.41 24.33 -30.19
N PHE A 125 14.14 24.13 -29.82
CA PHE A 125 13.00 24.62 -30.61
C PHE A 125 12.94 26.16 -30.66
N VAL A 126 13.25 26.83 -29.55
CA VAL A 126 13.31 28.31 -29.47
C VAL A 126 14.55 28.88 -30.19
N GLY A 127 15.49 28.02 -30.61
CA GLY A 127 16.69 28.43 -31.35
C GLY A 127 17.81 28.97 -30.45
N LEU A 128 17.73 28.77 -29.14
CA LEU A 128 18.78 29.18 -28.19
C LEU A 128 20.01 28.25 -28.24
N VAL A 129 19.82 27.01 -28.69
CA VAL A 129 20.89 26.01 -28.82
C VAL A 129 20.91 25.48 -30.26
N PRO A 130 22.08 25.44 -30.93
CA PRO A 130 22.19 24.90 -32.28
C PRO A 130 21.79 23.42 -32.35
N ALA A 131 21.03 23.05 -33.38
CA ALA A 131 20.63 21.67 -33.66
C ALA A 131 21.81 20.72 -33.99
N ALA A 132 23.04 21.23 -34.10
CA ALA A 132 24.23 20.42 -34.34
C ALA A 132 24.61 19.49 -33.18
N HIS A 133 24.03 19.68 -31.98
CA HIS A 133 24.33 18.87 -30.79
C HIS A 133 23.32 17.71 -30.58
N LEU A 134 22.73 17.20 -31.66
CA LEU A 134 21.77 16.08 -31.63
C LEU A 134 22.33 14.81 -30.97
N GLU A 135 23.64 14.59 -31.02
CA GLU A 135 24.28 13.45 -30.34
C GLU A 135 24.25 13.60 -28.81
N LEU A 136 24.46 14.83 -28.29
CA LEU A 136 24.31 15.12 -26.86
C LEU A 136 22.85 14.91 -26.42
N LEU A 137 21.88 15.24 -27.28
CA LEU A 137 20.46 14.98 -27.04
C LEU A 137 20.15 13.50 -26.87
N VAL A 138 20.89 12.58 -27.52
CA VAL A 138 20.71 11.14 -27.36
C VAL A 138 21.13 10.68 -25.95
N LEU A 139 22.30 11.10 -25.48
CA LEU A 139 22.78 10.77 -24.13
C LEU A 139 21.88 11.35 -23.03
N LEU A 140 21.37 12.56 -23.24
CA LEU A 140 20.44 13.20 -22.31
C LEU A 140 19.09 12.47 -22.19
N ARG A 141 18.71 11.64 -23.17
CA ARG A 141 17.50 10.79 -23.04
C ARG A 141 17.61 9.81 -21.89
N LEU A 142 18.82 9.37 -21.51
CA LEU A 142 19.01 8.51 -20.35
C LEU A 142 18.55 9.19 -19.05
N PHE A 143 18.61 10.52 -18.95
CA PHE A 143 18.08 11.24 -17.78
C PHE A 143 16.55 11.18 -17.69
N ARG A 144 15.83 10.75 -18.73
CA ARG A 144 14.39 10.47 -18.66
C ARG A 144 14.08 9.32 -17.70
N LEU A 145 15.04 8.43 -17.42
CA LEU A 145 14.90 7.41 -16.37
C LEU A 145 14.66 8.03 -14.99
N MET A 146 15.07 9.28 -14.77
CA MET A 146 14.77 9.97 -13.51
C MET A 146 13.28 10.25 -13.33
N ARG A 147 12.48 10.30 -14.41
CA ARG A 147 11.01 10.36 -14.34
C ARG A 147 10.43 9.10 -13.70
N VAL A 148 11.06 7.94 -13.91
CA VAL A 148 10.68 6.68 -13.27
C VAL A 148 11.04 6.71 -11.79
N VAL A 149 12.22 7.23 -11.44
CA VAL A 149 12.60 7.41 -10.02
C VAL A 149 11.57 8.31 -9.31
N LYS A 150 11.12 9.37 -10.00
CA LYS A 150 10.02 10.23 -9.53
C LYS A 150 8.72 9.44 -9.32
N LEU A 151 8.35 8.56 -10.27
CA LEU A 151 7.18 7.67 -10.16
C LEU A 151 7.28 6.73 -8.95
N LEU A 152 8.45 6.14 -8.71
CA LEU A 152 8.69 5.27 -7.56
C LEU A 152 8.55 6.02 -6.24
N ARG A 153 9.01 7.27 -6.16
CA ARG A 153 8.74 8.12 -4.99
C ARG A 153 7.26 8.39 -4.82
N VAL A 154 6.55 8.73 -5.89
CA VAL A 154 5.09 8.95 -5.84
C VAL A 154 4.36 7.68 -5.38
N SER A 155 4.87 6.49 -5.73
CA SER A 155 4.26 5.22 -5.36
C SER A 155 4.15 5.00 -3.84
N THR A 156 5.08 5.53 -3.04
CA THR A 156 5.02 5.37 -1.58
C THR A 156 3.91 6.21 -0.96
N SER A 157 3.51 7.30 -1.61
CA SER A 157 2.46 8.21 -1.14
C SER A 157 1.09 7.91 -1.77
N ILE A 158 0.99 6.95 -2.70
CA ILE A 158 -0.23 6.72 -3.47
C ILE A 158 -1.37 6.13 -2.63
N THR A 159 -1.03 5.34 -1.61
CA THR A 159 -2.01 4.79 -0.64
C THR A 159 -2.67 5.90 0.19
N ALA A 160 -1.96 6.99 0.48
CA ALA A 160 -2.55 8.15 1.17
C ALA A 160 -3.55 8.93 0.29
N VAL A 161 -3.36 8.87 -1.04
CA VAL A 161 -4.19 9.60 -2.01
C VAL A 161 -5.42 8.80 -2.42
N PHE A 162 -5.26 7.53 -2.79
CA PHE A 162 -6.33 6.68 -3.32
C PHE A 162 -6.93 5.73 -2.27
N GLY A 163 -6.44 5.78 -1.03
CA GLY A 163 -6.73 4.76 -0.01
C GLY A 163 -6.03 3.44 -0.31
N ALA A 164 -6.14 2.48 0.62
CA ALA A 164 -5.69 1.12 0.33
C ALA A 164 -6.64 0.46 -0.65
N SER A 165 -6.08 0.21 -1.82
CA SER A 165 -6.66 -0.56 -2.89
C SER A 165 -5.61 -1.50 -3.44
N VAL A 166 -6.05 -2.58 -4.10
CA VAL A 166 -5.15 -3.47 -4.84
C VAL A 166 -4.28 -2.68 -5.80
N PHE A 167 -4.86 -1.66 -6.46
CA PHE A 167 -4.11 -0.75 -7.32
C PHE A 167 -2.99 -0.04 -6.57
N SER A 168 -3.28 0.60 -5.43
CA SER A 168 -2.27 1.33 -4.66
C SER A 168 -1.10 0.44 -4.19
N LEU A 169 -1.40 -0.80 -3.81
CA LEU A 169 -0.41 -1.76 -3.29
C LEU A 169 0.47 -2.34 -4.41
N VAL A 170 -0.08 -2.49 -5.61
CA VAL A 170 0.63 -3.03 -6.78
C VAL A 170 1.35 -1.93 -7.59
N PHE A 171 0.95 -0.66 -7.42
CA PHE A 171 1.47 0.46 -8.21
C PHE A 171 3.00 0.60 -8.15
N GLY A 172 3.63 0.36 -6.99
CA GLY A 172 5.09 0.38 -6.87
C GLY A 172 5.78 -0.66 -7.75
N ALA A 173 5.22 -1.89 -7.82
CA ALA A 173 5.73 -2.94 -8.71
C ALA A 173 5.52 -2.58 -10.18
N MET A 174 4.35 -2.03 -10.53
CA MET A 174 4.08 -1.54 -11.90
C MET A 174 5.08 -0.45 -12.30
N ALA A 175 5.35 0.52 -11.43
CA ALA A 175 6.31 1.59 -11.66
C ALA A 175 7.74 1.05 -11.83
N ALA A 176 8.15 0.07 -11.03
CA ALA A 176 9.47 -0.56 -11.14
C ALA A 176 9.65 -1.31 -12.48
N HIS A 177 8.64 -2.07 -12.90
CA HIS A 177 8.67 -2.79 -14.17
C HIS A 177 8.59 -1.85 -15.38
N LEU A 178 7.79 -0.79 -15.30
CA LEU A 178 7.77 0.28 -16.29
C LEU A 178 9.16 0.92 -16.40
N GLY A 179 9.81 1.16 -15.26
CA GLY A 179 11.19 1.64 -15.19
C GLY A 179 12.20 0.76 -15.87
N LEU A 180 12.16 -0.53 -15.55
CA LEU A 180 13.00 -1.55 -16.18
C LEU A 180 12.80 -1.57 -17.69
N ARG A 181 11.55 -1.44 -18.15
CA ARG A 181 11.23 -1.40 -19.59
C ARG A 181 11.82 -0.17 -20.26
N VAL A 182 11.65 1.03 -19.68
CA VAL A 182 12.26 2.26 -20.21
C VAL A 182 13.78 2.14 -20.26
N LEU A 183 14.40 1.53 -19.24
CA LEU A 183 15.84 1.27 -19.21
C LEU A 183 16.29 0.40 -20.40
N PHE A 184 15.57 -0.69 -20.68
CA PHE A 184 15.90 -1.59 -21.80
C PHE A 184 15.78 -0.88 -23.15
N VAL A 185 14.72 -0.09 -23.34
CA VAL A 185 14.49 0.71 -24.56
C VAL A 185 15.60 1.74 -24.76
N GLU A 186 15.98 2.47 -23.72
CA GLU A 186 17.02 3.51 -23.85
C GLU A 186 18.42 2.90 -24.01
N ILE A 187 18.73 1.79 -23.33
CA ILE A 187 20.00 1.06 -23.55
C ILE A 187 20.09 0.56 -24.98
N GLY A 188 19.03 -0.03 -25.53
CA GLY A 188 18.99 -0.50 -26.91
C GLY A 188 19.15 0.63 -27.95
N ARG A 189 18.90 1.88 -27.58
CA ARG A 189 19.14 3.05 -28.45
C ARG A 189 20.54 3.62 -28.34
N VAL A 190 21.12 3.62 -27.14
CA VAL A 190 22.48 4.15 -26.90
C VAL A 190 23.54 3.13 -27.31
N THR A 191 23.24 1.84 -27.19
CA THR A 191 24.13 0.75 -27.58
C THR A 191 23.68 0.14 -28.90
N ALA A 192 24.62 -0.39 -29.69
CA ALA A 192 24.30 -1.15 -30.90
C ALA A 192 23.70 -2.55 -30.61
N PHE A 193 23.45 -2.88 -29.34
CA PHE A 193 22.95 -4.18 -28.91
C PHE A 193 21.44 -4.10 -28.69
N ASP A 194 20.66 -4.63 -29.63
CA ASP A 194 19.21 -4.78 -29.45
C ASP A 194 18.93 -6.03 -28.61
N VAL A 195 18.68 -5.82 -27.31
CA VAL A 195 18.36 -6.89 -26.35
C VAL A 195 17.18 -7.75 -26.83
N TYR A 196 16.23 -7.18 -27.58
CA TYR A 196 15.06 -7.91 -28.08
C TYR A 196 15.36 -8.83 -29.26
N THR A 197 16.51 -8.68 -29.92
CA THR A 197 16.96 -9.57 -31.00
C THR A 197 17.74 -10.78 -30.48
N PHE A 198 18.25 -10.70 -29.24
CA PHE A 198 18.96 -11.80 -28.60
C PHE A 198 18.03 -12.98 -28.25
N PHE A 199 16.75 -12.71 -28.01
CA PHE A 199 15.77 -13.73 -27.61
C PHE A 199 14.92 -14.20 -28.80
N ASP A 200 14.80 -15.53 -28.95
CA ASP A 200 13.85 -16.16 -29.87
C ASP A 200 12.41 -15.93 -29.39
N ARG A 201 11.72 -14.97 -30.01
CA ARG A 201 10.39 -14.52 -29.56
C ARG A 201 9.31 -15.59 -29.65
N PRO A 202 9.17 -16.37 -30.75
CA PRO A 202 8.25 -17.51 -30.80
C PRO A 202 8.40 -18.47 -29.61
N VAL A 203 9.64 -18.86 -29.29
CA VAL A 203 9.92 -19.77 -28.17
C VAL A 203 9.59 -19.11 -26.84
N LEU A 204 9.98 -17.85 -26.66
CA LEU A 204 9.71 -17.09 -25.44
C LEU A 204 8.21 -16.88 -25.21
N MET A 205 7.43 -16.58 -26.24
CA MET A 205 5.97 -16.43 -26.15
C MET A 205 5.28 -17.73 -25.72
N LEU A 206 5.74 -18.88 -26.23
CA LEU A 206 5.23 -20.19 -25.83
C LEU A 206 5.57 -20.48 -24.35
N ALA A 207 6.82 -20.20 -23.95
CA ALA A 207 7.26 -20.38 -22.57
C ALA A 207 6.51 -19.47 -21.58
N VAL A 208 6.36 -18.18 -21.91
CA VAL A 208 5.59 -17.21 -21.11
C VAL A 208 4.15 -17.67 -20.95
N SER A 209 3.51 -18.12 -22.02
CA SER A 209 2.14 -18.63 -21.94
C SER A 209 2.04 -19.85 -21.01
N ALA A 210 2.92 -20.84 -21.17
CA ALA A 210 2.94 -22.03 -20.32
C ALA A 210 3.17 -21.71 -18.84
N VAL A 211 4.18 -20.87 -18.54
CA VAL A 211 4.47 -20.42 -17.17
C VAL A 211 3.29 -19.61 -16.61
N GLY A 212 2.70 -18.74 -17.41
CA GLY A 212 1.52 -17.94 -17.03
C GLY A 212 0.33 -18.80 -16.65
N TYR A 213 0.04 -19.88 -17.40
CA TYR A 213 -1.03 -20.81 -17.06
C TYR A 213 -0.78 -21.54 -15.74
N VAL A 214 0.42 -22.11 -15.56
CA VAL A 214 0.78 -22.83 -14.33
C VAL A 214 0.73 -21.90 -13.13
N PHE A 215 1.28 -20.69 -13.26
CA PHE A 215 1.27 -19.69 -12.20
C PHE A 215 -0.14 -19.22 -11.87
N GLY A 216 -0.98 -18.99 -12.89
CA GLY A 216 -2.39 -18.60 -12.71
C GLY A 216 -3.20 -19.67 -12.01
N ILE A 217 -3.03 -20.95 -12.37
CA ILE A 217 -3.67 -22.09 -11.69
C ILE A 217 -3.22 -22.18 -10.23
N ALA A 218 -1.91 -22.07 -9.97
CA ALA A 218 -1.37 -22.11 -8.62
C ALA A 218 -1.94 -20.98 -7.73
N LEU A 219 -2.02 -19.75 -8.26
CA LEU A 219 -2.63 -18.63 -7.55
C LEU A 219 -4.12 -18.84 -7.32
N ALA A 220 -4.87 -19.35 -8.31
CA ALA A 220 -6.30 -19.62 -8.16
C ALA A 220 -6.59 -20.67 -7.07
N ILE A 221 -5.79 -21.75 -7.03
CA ILE A 221 -5.90 -22.77 -5.97
C ILE A 221 -5.58 -22.16 -4.60
N THR A 222 -4.48 -21.42 -4.51
CA THR A 222 -4.05 -20.77 -3.26
C THR A 222 -5.10 -19.79 -2.76
N PHE A 223 -5.64 -18.95 -3.64
CA PHE A 223 -6.75 -18.05 -3.34
C PHE A 223 -7.98 -18.81 -2.83
N GLY A 224 -8.33 -19.93 -3.45
CA GLY A 224 -9.44 -20.78 -3.00
C GLY A 224 -9.24 -21.33 -1.58
N ILE A 225 -8.02 -21.75 -1.24
CA ILE A 225 -7.66 -22.23 0.11
C ILE A 225 -7.79 -21.12 1.13
N VAL A 226 -7.19 -19.96 0.85
CA VAL A 226 -7.21 -18.81 1.77
C VAL A 226 -8.62 -18.27 1.95
N LYS A 227 -9.41 -18.16 0.87
CA LYS A 227 -10.82 -17.76 0.94
C LYS A 227 -11.65 -18.68 1.83
N ARG A 228 -11.45 -19.99 1.71
CA ARG A 228 -12.13 -20.97 2.58
C ARG A 228 -11.73 -20.77 4.03
N LYS A 229 -10.43 -20.65 4.32
CA LYS A 229 -9.92 -20.36 5.66
C LYS A 229 -10.53 -19.08 6.24
N GLN A 230 -10.60 -18.01 5.47
CA GLN A 230 -11.21 -16.75 5.89
C GLN A 230 -12.67 -16.93 6.31
N MET A 231 -13.46 -17.65 5.50
CA MET A 231 -14.85 -17.97 5.82
C MET A 231 -14.96 -18.80 7.11
N GLU A 232 -14.11 -19.84 7.26
CA GLU A 232 -14.05 -20.68 8.46
C GLU A 232 -13.74 -19.87 9.72
N ILE A 233 -12.75 -18.96 9.67
CA ILE A 233 -12.39 -18.11 10.81
C ILE A 233 -13.54 -17.16 11.17
N THR A 234 -14.22 -16.61 10.18
CA THR A 234 -15.38 -15.72 10.39
C THR A 234 -16.53 -16.48 11.06
N GLU A 235 -16.81 -17.70 10.63
CA GLU A 235 -17.82 -18.57 11.24
C GLU A 235 -17.43 -18.97 12.67
N MET A 236 -16.17 -19.36 12.90
CA MET A 236 -15.67 -19.69 14.24
C MET A 236 -15.73 -18.50 15.19
N HIS A 237 -15.43 -17.30 14.71
CA HIS A 237 -15.55 -16.08 15.50
C HIS A 237 -16.99 -15.87 15.97
N ARG A 238 -17.97 -15.89 15.04
CA ARG A 238 -19.39 -15.71 15.36
C ARG A 238 -19.89 -16.76 16.34
N THR A 239 -19.63 -18.03 16.04
CA THR A 239 -20.09 -19.15 16.87
C THR A 239 -19.44 -19.17 18.25
N ALA A 240 -18.22 -18.63 18.40
CA ALA A 240 -17.57 -18.43 19.70
C ALA A 240 -18.21 -17.29 20.49
N LEU A 241 -18.54 -16.16 19.84
CA LEU A 241 -19.24 -15.04 20.49
C LEU A 241 -20.65 -15.41 20.91
N ASP A 242 -21.42 -16.11 20.05
CA ASP A 242 -22.77 -16.58 20.38
C ASP A 242 -22.74 -17.54 21.59
N ALA A 243 -21.73 -18.42 21.65
CA ALA A 243 -21.54 -19.33 22.78
C ALA A 243 -21.16 -18.56 24.06
N LEU A 244 -20.32 -17.52 23.95
CA LEU A 244 -19.96 -16.69 25.08
C LEU A 244 -21.17 -15.93 25.61
N GLN A 245 -21.99 -15.36 24.72
CA GLN A 245 -23.19 -14.61 25.10
C GLN A 245 -24.24 -15.51 25.78
N ALA A 246 -24.42 -16.75 25.30
CA ALA A 246 -25.30 -17.71 25.95
C ALA A 246 -24.83 -18.03 27.39
N VAL A 247 -23.53 -18.32 27.55
CA VAL A 247 -22.96 -18.61 28.87
C VAL A 247 -22.95 -17.38 29.78
N GLU A 248 -22.76 -16.18 29.23
CA GLU A 248 -22.87 -14.93 29.98
C GLU A 248 -24.28 -14.73 30.55
N TYR A 249 -25.32 -14.93 29.73
CA TYR A 249 -26.70 -14.84 30.17
C TYR A 249 -26.99 -15.82 31.31
N ASP A 250 -26.53 -17.07 31.16
CA ASP A 250 -26.70 -18.07 32.21
C ASP A 250 -25.91 -17.68 33.47
N CYS A 251 -24.66 -17.23 33.35
CA CYS A 251 -23.85 -16.76 34.49
C CYS A 251 -24.54 -15.60 35.22
N GLN A 252 -25.09 -14.63 34.51
CA GLN A 252 -25.83 -13.52 35.10
C GLN A 252 -27.08 -14.01 35.84
N THR A 253 -27.77 -15.02 35.32
CA THR A 253 -28.92 -15.65 35.99
C THR A 253 -28.49 -16.36 37.27
N VAL A 254 -27.43 -17.17 37.22
CA VAL A 254 -26.86 -17.86 38.39
C VAL A 254 -26.41 -16.86 39.46
N LEU A 255 -25.76 -15.77 39.06
CA LEU A 255 -25.28 -14.75 39.99
C LEU A 255 -26.44 -13.99 40.64
N LYS A 256 -27.53 -13.71 39.92
CA LYS A 256 -28.75 -13.12 40.49
C LYS A 256 -29.41 -14.05 41.51
N GLU A 257 -29.50 -15.35 41.20
CA GLU A 257 -30.03 -16.37 42.12
C GLU A 257 -29.09 -16.57 43.35
N GLY A 258 -27.77 -16.54 43.14
CA GLY A 258 -26.77 -16.70 44.21
C GLY A 258 -26.62 -15.49 45.14
N LEU A 259 -26.96 -14.28 44.66
CA LEU A 259 -27.04 -13.06 45.47
C LEU A 259 -28.12 -13.15 46.56
N GLU A 260 -29.15 -13.99 46.39
CA GLU A 260 -30.16 -14.26 47.41
C GLU A 260 -29.67 -15.21 48.52
N GLN A 261 -28.56 -15.95 48.30
CA GLN A 261 -28.09 -17.01 49.19
C GLN A 261 -26.73 -16.76 49.87
N SER A 262 -26.08 -15.61 49.66
CA SER A 262 -24.84 -15.20 50.36
C SER A 262 -23.72 -16.26 50.38
N GLN A 263 -22.86 -16.27 49.35
CA GLN A 263 -21.40 -16.55 49.43
C GLN A 263 -20.80 -16.80 48.04
N VAL A 264 -20.94 -15.87 47.10
CA VAL A 264 -19.99 -15.85 45.97
C VAL A 264 -18.85 -14.90 46.34
N ASN A 265 -17.95 -15.39 47.21
CA ASN A 265 -16.59 -14.86 47.27
C ASN A 265 -15.92 -15.28 45.95
N GLY A 266 -16.01 -14.49 44.89
CA GLY A 266 -15.42 -14.90 43.61
C GLY A 266 -15.59 -13.85 42.55
N ARG A 267 -14.48 -13.51 41.87
CA ARG A 267 -14.41 -12.51 40.80
C ARG A 267 -15.52 -12.73 39.77
N HIS A 268 -16.29 -11.68 39.48
CA HIS A 268 -17.20 -11.69 38.34
C HIS A 268 -16.40 -11.89 37.05
N PRO A 269 -16.85 -12.75 36.12
CA PRO A 269 -16.22 -12.83 34.81
C PRO A 269 -16.34 -11.48 34.10
N ASP A 270 -15.21 -10.96 33.63
CA ASP A 270 -15.14 -9.68 32.91
C ASP A 270 -15.30 -9.93 31.40
N PHE A 271 -16.56 -10.02 30.95
CA PHE A 271 -16.89 -10.27 29.55
C PHE A 271 -16.52 -9.08 28.66
N ASP A 272 -16.79 -7.85 29.10
CA ASP A 272 -16.55 -6.64 28.32
C ASP A 272 -15.07 -6.32 28.20
N GLY A 273 -14.30 -6.46 29.28
CA GLY A 273 -12.85 -6.32 29.22
C GLY A 273 -12.20 -7.35 28.30
N TRP A 274 -12.74 -8.58 28.22
CA TRP A 274 -12.28 -9.58 27.26
C TRP A 274 -12.64 -9.22 25.81
N ARG A 275 -13.84 -8.70 25.55
CA ARG A 275 -14.24 -8.20 24.21
C ARG A 275 -13.32 -7.09 23.72
N VAL A 276 -12.98 -6.14 24.60
CA VAL A 276 -12.01 -5.07 24.28
C VAL A 276 -10.64 -5.64 23.94
N GLN A 277 -10.14 -6.60 24.73
CA GLN A 277 -8.87 -7.27 24.44
C GLN A 277 -8.90 -8.07 23.14
N LEU A 278 -10.03 -8.70 22.82
CA LEU A 278 -10.21 -9.36 21.53
C LEU A 278 -10.16 -8.34 20.38
N ALA A 279 -10.80 -7.18 20.50
CA ALA A 279 -10.70 -6.12 19.47
C ALA A 279 -9.24 -5.70 19.23
N HIS A 280 -8.48 -5.47 20.31
CA HIS A 280 -7.05 -5.17 20.23
C HIS A 280 -6.23 -6.33 19.64
N TYR A 281 -6.57 -7.58 19.96
CA TYR A 281 -5.94 -8.75 19.36
C TYR A 281 -6.18 -8.80 17.86
N LEU A 282 -7.40 -8.54 17.39
CA LEU A 282 -7.74 -8.56 15.96
C LEU A 282 -7.06 -7.46 15.14
N GLN A 283 -6.68 -6.37 15.81
CA GLN A 283 -5.86 -5.28 15.25
C GLN A 283 -4.35 -5.51 15.47
N GLU A 284 -3.95 -6.69 15.95
CA GLU A 284 -2.57 -7.08 16.26
C GLU A 284 -1.87 -6.14 17.27
N GLU A 285 -2.64 -5.38 18.03
CA GLU A 285 -2.16 -4.56 19.15
C GLU A 285 -1.87 -5.41 20.39
N LEU A 286 -2.47 -6.61 20.46
CA LEU A 286 -2.26 -7.62 21.49
C LEU A 286 -1.67 -8.90 20.89
N SER A 287 -0.71 -9.52 21.57
CA SER A 287 -0.13 -10.79 21.12
C SER A 287 -1.07 -11.98 21.34
N TYR A 288 -0.89 -13.06 20.57
CA TYR A 288 -1.61 -14.31 20.76
C TYR A 288 -1.47 -14.88 22.17
N GLU A 289 -0.27 -14.84 22.74
CA GLU A 289 -0.01 -15.36 24.09
C GLU A 289 -0.80 -14.59 25.15
N ALA A 290 -0.85 -13.26 25.03
CA ALA A 290 -1.63 -12.42 25.92
C ALA A 290 -3.14 -12.66 25.74
N MET A 291 -3.63 -12.77 24.50
CA MET A 291 -5.04 -13.09 24.22
C MET A 291 -5.45 -14.46 24.76
N LYS A 292 -4.58 -15.47 24.62
CA LYS A 292 -4.80 -16.82 25.13
C LYS A 292 -4.84 -16.83 26.66
N ALA A 293 -3.92 -16.12 27.32
CA ALA A 293 -3.89 -15.97 28.78
C ALA A 293 -5.15 -15.27 29.31
N SER A 294 -5.59 -14.20 28.65
CA SER A 294 -6.83 -13.50 28.96
C SER A 294 -8.05 -14.40 28.81
N THR A 295 -8.14 -15.12 27.69
CA THR A 295 -9.22 -16.09 27.44
C THR A 295 -9.25 -17.20 28.48
N THR A 296 -8.08 -17.68 28.90
CA THR A 296 -7.97 -18.72 29.94
C THR A 296 -8.44 -18.20 31.29
N THR A 297 -8.11 -16.95 31.61
CA THR A 297 -8.55 -16.26 32.83
C THR A 297 -10.08 -16.08 32.84
N LEU A 298 -10.67 -15.65 31.72
CA LEU A 298 -12.11 -15.55 31.57
C LEU A 298 -12.79 -16.91 31.76
N LEU A 299 -12.31 -17.96 31.08
CA LEU A 299 -12.86 -19.31 31.19
C LEU A 299 -12.76 -19.85 32.63
N HIS A 300 -11.68 -19.56 33.36
CA HIS A 300 -11.56 -19.92 34.77
C HIS A 300 -12.60 -19.21 35.63
N ASN A 301 -12.76 -17.89 35.46
CA ASN A 301 -13.75 -17.12 36.22
C ASN A 301 -15.18 -17.59 35.92
N ILE A 302 -15.49 -17.93 34.65
CA ILE A 302 -16.78 -18.53 34.28
C ILE A 302 -16.94 -19.89 34.98
N ARG A 303 -15.91 -20.74 34.95
CA ARG A 303 -15.94 -22.04 35.63
C ARG A 303 -16.25 -21.91 37.12
N ASP A 304 -15.64 -20.94 37.80
CA ASP A 304 -15.87 -20.70 39.23
C ASP A 304 -17.36 -20.41 39.51
N VAL A 305 -18.08 -19.78 38.58
CA VAL A 305 -19.53 -19.54 38.69
C VAL A 305 -20.35 -20.80 38.37
N VAL A 306 -19.97 -21.56 37.34
CA VAL A 306 -20.84 -22.61 36.77
C VAL A 306 -20.56 -24.03 37.29
N HIS A 307 -19.41 -24.27 37.94
CA HIS A 307 -18.98 -25.63 38.33
C HIS A 307 -19.96 -26.34 39.29
N THR A 308 -20.75 -25.58 40.04
CA THR A 308 -21.76 -26.13 40.96
C THR A 308 -23.05 -26.56 40.25
N ARG A 309 -23.21 -26.24 38.95
CA ARG A 309 -24.38 -26.58 38.14
C ARG A 309 -24.02 -27.60 37.05
N PRO A 310 -24.35 -28.89 37.25
CA PRO A 310 -24.07 -29.94 36.27
C PRO A 310 -24.66 -29.68 34.87
N SER A 311 -25.79 -28.97 34.79
CA SER A 311 -26.42 -28.61 33.51
C SER A 311 -25.60 -27.64 32.66
N MET A 312 -24.68 -26.89 33.27
CA MET A 312 -23.85 -25.88 32.61
C MET A 312 -22.42 -26.35 32.32
N ASP A 313 -21.93 -27.36 33.03
CA ASP A 313 -20.56 -27.87 32.89
C ASP A 313 -20.29 -28.45 31.49
N VAL A 314 -21.27 -29.18 30.93
CA VAL A 314 -21.15 -29.75 29.57
C VAL A 314 -21.14 -28.65 28.48
N PRO A 315 -22.11 -27.71 28.43
CA PRO A 315 -22.05 -26.57 27.52
C PRO A 315 -20.75 -25.74 27.65
N PHE A 316 -20.26 -25.53 28.88
CA PHE A 316 -19.02 -24.79 29.11
C PHE A 316 -17.81 -25.44 28.43
N HIS A 317 -17.65 -26.76 28.58
CA HIS A 317 -16.53 -27.48 27.99
C HIS A 317 -16.68 -27.75 26.50
N ALA A 318 -17.79 -28.38 26.12
CA ALA A 318 -18.01 -28.88 24.77
C ALA A 318 -18.36 -27.78 23.77
N VAL A 319 -18.89 -26.64 24.24
CA VAL A 319 -19.29 -25.54 23.36
C VAL A 319 -18.34 -24.37 23.53
N LEU A 320 -18.31 -23.73 24.71
CA LEU A 320 -17.56 -22.48 24.87
C LEU A 320 -16.05 -22.68 24.76
N THR A 321 -15.47 -23.52 25.63
CA THR A 321 -14.02 -23.73 25.70
C THR A 321 -13.47 -24.23 24.37
N GLN A 322 -14.15 -25.20 23.74
CA GLN A 322 -13.75 -25.75 22.46
C GLN A 322 -13.80 -24.71 21.33
N ARG A 323 -14.88 -23.92 21.23
CA ARG A 323 -15.04 -22.90 20.17
C ARG A 323 -14.03 -21.76 20.31
N MET A 324 -13.84 -21.25 21.52
CA MET A 324 -12.86 -20.18 21.77
C MET A 324 -11.43 -20.65 21.47
N SER A 325 -11.07 -21.85 21.90
CA SER A 325 -9.74 -22.43 21.62
C SER A 325 -9.52 -22.68 20.12
N ALA A 326 -10.52 -23.23 19.42
CA ALA A 326 -10.46 -23.47 17.99
C ALA A 326 -10.33 -22.17 17.20
N PHE A 327 -11.13 -21.15 17.53
CA PHE A 327 -11.06 -19.82 16.93
C PHE A 327 -9.65 -19.22 17.07
N LEU A 328 -9.15 -19.11 18.31
CA LEU A 328 -7.82 -18.53 18.57
C LEU A 328 -6.71 -19.32 17.87
N THR A 329 -6.75 -20.64 17.92
CA THR A 329 -5.72 -21.47 17.27
C THR A 329 -5.73 -21.29 15.76
N LYS A 330 -6.91 -21.25 15.13
CA LYS A 330 -7.00 -21.11 13.66
C LYS A 330 -6.46 -19.76 13.19
N THR A 331 -6.61 -18.69 13.98
CA THR A 331 -6.06 -17.37 13.62
C THR A 331 -4.52 -17.34 13.52
N GLN A 332 -3.82 -18.31 14.10
CA GLN A 332 -2.36 -18.43 14.03
C GLN A 332 -1.87 -19.28 12.85
N VAL A 333 -2.77 -19.99 12.18
CA VAL A 333 -2.39 -20.92 11.10
C VAL A 333 -2.28 -20.13 9.81
N CYS A 334 -1.09 -19.67 9.42
CA CYS A 334 -0.82 -19.03 8.13
C CYS A 334 0.16 -19.84 7.28
N PHE A 335 0.26 -19.52 5.99
CA PHE A 335 1.36 -20.03 5.18
C PHE A 335 2.70 -19.55 5.73
N HIS A 336 3.73 -20.37 5.53
CA HIS A 336 5.08 -19.99 5.93
C HIS A 336 5.54 -18.75 5.15
N PRO A 337 6.18 -17.73 5.77
CA PRO A 337 6.58 -16.47 5.11
C PRO A 337 7.41 -16.66 3.82
N ALA A 338 8.21 -17.74 3.79
CA ALA A 338 8.99 -18.12 2.60
C ALA A 338 8.12 -18.37 1.35
N PHE A 339 6.88 -18.84 1.52
CA PHE A 339 5.95 -19.07 0.41
C PHE A 339 5.57 -17.76 -0.28
N TYR A 340 5.24 -16.71 0.48
CA TYR A 340 4.96 -15.39 -0.09
C TYR A 340 6.17 -14.76 -0.77
N ALA A 341 7.34 -14.86 -0.14
CA ALA A 341 8.58 -14.39 -0.74
C ALA A 341 8.88 -15.12 -2.07
N TRP A 342 8.63 -16.43 -2.12
CA TRP A 342 8.79 -17.23 -3.32
C TRP A 342 7.76 -16.85 -4.41
N LEU A 343 6.48 -16.70 -4.07
CA LEU A 343 5.43 -16.25 -5.00
C LEU A 343 5.77 -14.89 -5.62
N ARG A 344 6.19 -13.90 -4.80
CA ARG A 344 6.59 -12.57 -5.29
C ARG A 344 7.81 -12.64 -6.21
N ARG A 345 8.80 -13.50 -5.92
CA ARG A 345 9.98 -13.69 -6.78
C ARG A 345 9.61 -14.29 -8.13
N ILE A 346 8.77 -15.33 -8.15
CA ILE A 346 8.29 -15.93 -9.40
C ILE A 346 7.47 -14.94 -10.21
N ALA A 347 6.58 -14.18 -9.56
CA ALA A 347 5.80 -13.14 -10.22
C ALA A 347 6.70 -12.11 -10.91
N ASN A 348 7.69 -11.57 -10.19
CA ASN A 348 8.64 -10.61 -10.75
C ASN A 348 9.44 -11.19 -11.93
N LEU A 349 9.91 -12.43 -11.82
CA LEU A 349 10.60 -13.12 -12.92
C LEU A 349 9.68 -13.27 -14.14
N TYR A 350 8.45 -13.70 -13.93
CA TYR A 350 7.43 -13.82 -14.97
C TYR A 350 7.15 -12.48 -15.66
N PHE A 351 7.04 -11.38 -14.90
CA PHE A 351 6.81 -10.05 -15.46
C PHE A 351 7.99 -9.55 -16.30
N VAL A 352 9.23 -9.90 -15.95
CA VAL A 352 10.40 -9.65 -16.80
C VAL A 352 10.32 -10.47 -18.09
N LEU A 353 9.91 -11.74 -18.04
CA LEU A 353 9.75 -12.56 -19.23
C LEU A 353 8.65 -12.01 -20.16
N VAL A 354 7.51 -11.58 -19.62
CA VAL A 354 6.43 -10.92 -20.38
C VAL A 354 6.93 -9.65 -21.07
N MET A 355 7.72 -8.84 -20.36
CA MET A 355 8.34 -7.63 -20.91
C MET A 355 9.22 -7.92 -22.14
N LEU A 356 9.99 -9.01 -22.10
CA LEU A 356 10.86 -9.43 -23.19
C LEU A 356 10.06 -10.04 -24.35
N ALA A 357 8.99 -10.76 -24.05
CA ALA A 357 8.17 -11.45 -25.05
C ALA A 357 7.29 -10.50 -25.87
N ALA A 358 6.75 -9.46 -25.24
CA ALA A 358 5.86 -8.49 -25.86
C ALA A 358 6.47 -7.07 -25.83
N PRO A 359 7.32 -6.69 -26.81
CA PRO A 359 7.81 -5.32 -26.96
C PRO A 359 6.72 -4.36 -27.45
N GLY A 360 7.02 -3.06 -27.45
CA GLY A 360 6.10 -1.99 -27.93
C GLY A 360 5.02 -1.56 -26.95
N LEU A 361 4.09 -0.71 -27.39
CA LEU A 361 3.07 -0.05 -26.59
C LEU A 361 1.97 -1.02 -26.18
N THR A 362 1.54 -1.89 -27.09
CA THR A 362 0.58 -2.96 -26.79
C THR A 362 1.14 -3.89 -25.72
N GLY A 363 2.41 -4.28 -25.84
CA GLY A 363 3.09 -5.09 -24.84
C GLY A 363 3.23 -4.41 -23.49
N LEU A 364 3.33 -3.07 -23.44
CA LEU A 364 3.31 -2.29 -22.20
C LEU A 364 1.94 -2.39 -21.52
N GLY A 365 0.86 -2.19 -22.27
CA GLY A 365 -0.50 -2.33 -21.75
C GLY A 365 -0.76 -3.73 -21.19
N VAL A 366 -0.36 -4.77 -21.93
CA VAL A 366 -0.47 -6.17 -21.49
C VAL A 366 0.36 -6.42 -20.24
N GLN A 367 1.61 -5.95 -20.18
CA GLN A 367 2.46 -6.13 -19.01
C GLN A 367 1.87 -5.48 -17.76
N LEU A 368 1.37 -4.24 -17.86
CA LEU A 368 0.73 -3.55 -16.74
C LEU A 368 -0.52 -4.29 -16.25
N LEU A 369 -1.34 -4.80 -17.18
CA LEU A 369 -2.52 -5.60 -16.84
C LEU A 369 -2.12 -6.91 -16.14
N VAL A 370 -1.12 -7.62 -16.65
CA VAL A 370 -0.61 -8.87 -16.08
C VAL A 370 -0.06 -8.62 -14.67
N ILE A 371 0.72 -7.56 -14.45
CA ILE A 371 1.19 -7.20 -13.12
C ILE A 371 0.01 -6.92 -12.20
N PHE A 372 -0.95 -6.10 -12.64
CA PHE A 372 -2.13 -5.77 -11.85
C PHE A 372 -2.91 -7.03 -11.41
N VAL A 373 -3.14 -7.98 -12.32
CA VAL A 373 -3.87 -9.21 -12.03
C VAL A 373 -3.08 -10.14 -11.12
N PHE A 374 -1.85 -10.50 -11.48
CA PHE A 374 -1.09 -11.52 -10.77
C PHE A 374 -0.51 -11.00 -9.44
N GLN A 375 0.11 -9.83 -9.44
CA GLN A 375 0.61 -9.22 -8.20
C GLN A 375 -0.56 -8.81 -7.30
N GLY A 376 -1.67 -8.35 -7.88
CA GLY A 376 -2.88 -8.06 -7.14
C GLY A 376 -3.44 -9.29 -6.43
N LEU A 377 -3.51 -10.44 -7.12
CA LEU A 377 -3.90 -11.71 -6.49
C LEU A 377 -2.95 -12.12 -5.38
N VAL A 378 -1.63 -11.97 -5.55
CA VAL A 378 -0.65 -12.26 -4.48
C VAL A 378 -0.91 -11.41 -3.25
N VAL A 379 -1.16 -10.11 -3.42
CA VAL A 379 -1.48 -9.19 -2.32
C VAL A 379 -2.80 -9.58 -1.64
N ILE A 380 -3.83 -9.93 -2.41
CA ILE A 380 -5.13 -10.39 -1.86
C ILE A 380 -4.95 -11.69 -1.07
N ILE A 381 -4.18 -12.65 -1.58
CA ILE A 381 -3.89 -13.92 -0.90
C ILE A 381 -3.16 -13.67 0.42
N ASP A 382 -2.21 -12.72 0.44
CA ASP A 382 -1.45 -12.34 1.64
C ASP A 382 -2.38 -11.70 2.70
N ASP A 383 -3.20 -10.73 2.29
CA ASP A 383 -4.17 -10.01 3.14
C ASP A 383 -5.25 -10.94 3.72
N MET A 384 -5.75 -11.89 2.91
CA MET A 384 -6.78 -12.82 3.38
C MET A 384 -6.24 -13.97 4.25
N ASP A 385 -4.94 -14.30 4.16
CA ASP A 385 -4.35 -15.37 4.98
C ASP A 385 -3.96 -14.86 6.37
N HIS A 386 -3.59 -13.59 6.50
CA HIS A 386 -3.35 -12.97 7.80
C HIS A 386 -4.67 -12.52 8.42
N SER A 387 -5.30 -13.38 9.22
CA SER A 387 -6.61 -13.11 9.84
C SER A 387 -6.61 -12.01 10.91
N VAL A 388 -5.44 -11.50 11.27
CA VAL A 388 -5.18 -10.46 12.26
C VAL A 388 -4.07 -9.60 11.67
N ASP A 389 -4.27 -8.30 11.46
CA ASP A 389 -3.29 -7.41 10.82
C ASP A 389 -3.45 -5.94 11.27
N LYS A 390 -2.33 -5.23 11.44
CA LYS A 390 -2.23 -3.78 11.74
C LYS A 390 -2.52 -2.88 10.54
N ALA A 391 -2.34 -3.40 9.33
CA ALA A 391 -2.30 -2.58 8.13
C ALA A 391 -3.70 -2.38 7.51
N VAL A 392 -3.77 -1.48 6.53
CA VAL A 392 -5.02 -1.18 5.83
C VAL A 392 -5.52 -2.41 5.08
N THR A 393 -6.40 -3.15 5.74
CA THR A 393 -6.97 -4.40 5.26
C THR A 393 -8.07 -4.10 4.25
N ILE A 394 -8.01 -4.72 3.08
CA ILE A 394 -9.03 -4.53 2.03
C ILE A 394 -10.04 -5.68 2.12
N PHE A 395 -9.54 -6.89 2.36
CA PHE A 395 -10.30 -8.13 2.30
C PHE A 395 -10.12 -9.04 3.50
N ASN A 396 -9.41 -8.61 4.56
CA ASN A 396 -9.33 -9.39 5.78
C ASN A 396 -10.75 -9.73 6.30
N ALA A 397 -10.88 -10.83 7.04
CA ALA A 397 -12.14 -11.20 7.66
C ALA A 397 -12.68 -9.98 8.41
N LYS A 398 -13.75 -9.36 7.89
CA LYS A 398 -14.55 -8.38 8.63
C LYS A 398 -15.17 -9.13 9.80
N ILE A 399 -14.36 -9.30 10.83
CA ILE A 399 -14.83 -9.57 12.15
C ILE A 399 -15.63 -8.32 12.51
N LEU A 400 -16.94 -8.50 12.64
CA LEU A 400 -17.89 -7.41 12.83
C LEU A 400 -17.44 -6.59 14.04
N GLU A 401 -17.57 -5.27 13.94
CA GLU A 401 -17.46 -4.40 15.12
C GLU A 401 -18.44 -4.93 16.17
N MET A 402 -17.91 -5.19 17.38
CA MET A 402 -18.66 -5.74 18.51
C MET A 402 -19.72 -4.80 19.03
#